data_AF-A0A945EUV4-F1
#
_entry.id   AF-A0A945EUV4-F1
#
_cell.length_a   1.000
_cell.length_b   1.000
_cell.length_c   1.000
_cell.angle_alpha   90.00
_cell.angle_beta   90.00
_cell.angle_gamma   90.00
#
_symmetry.space_group_name_H-M   'P 1'
#
loop_
_entity.id
_entity.type
_entity.pdbx_description
1 polymer ?
#
loop_
_entity_poly.entity_id
_entity_poly.type
_entity_poly.pdbx_seq_one_letter_code
_entity_poly.pdbx_strand_id
1 'polypeptide(L)'
;MKRIFLIICLVCINIQSSFKGEVAVLNTLLLLTAARKANYSVTDLCARGAQANCVDSKNRTTPLHLAARAVQPERIKELLDAGADPLQKDCEGYTALQRIPSSLPAAHALAHMYISVATEERKKSPKKGSS
;
A
#
# COMPACT_ATOMS: atom_id res chain seq x y z
N MET A 1 -8.34 44.93 -8.03
CA MET A 1 -8.89 43.75 -7.31
C MET A 1 -8.75 42.43 -8.08
N LYS A 2 -9.07 42.35 -9.39
CA LYS A 2 -8.91 41.10 -10.20
C LYS A 2 -7.48 40.54 -10.33
N ARG A 3 -6.43 41.39 -10.26
CA ARG A 3 -5.03 40.98 -10.40
C ARG A 3 -4.45 40.23 -9.18
N ILE A 4 -4.93 40.53 -7.98
CA ILE A 4 -4.48 39.86 -6.74
C ILE A 4 -5.04 38.43 -6.67
N PHE A 5 -6.29 38.24 -7.09
CA PHE A 5 -6.93 36.92 -7.15
C PHE A 5 -6.21 35.97 -8.14
N LEU A 6 -5.68 36.51 -9.24
CA LEU A 6 -4.96 35.75 -10.27
C LEU A 6 -3.56 35.31 -9.78
N ILE A 7 -2.90 36.12 -8.96
CA ILE A 7 -1.61 35.78 -8.33
C ILE A 7 -1.80 34.71 -7.25
N ILE A 8 -2.84 34.80 -6.42
CA ILE A 8 -3.16 33.75 -5.43
C ILE A 8 -3.45 32.42 -6.13
N CYS A 9 -4.22 32.44 -7.24
CA CYS A 9 -4.48 31.24 -8.04
C CYS A 9 -3.20 30.64 -8.65
N LEU A 10 -2.29 31.48 -9.18
CA LEU A 10 -1.03 31.01 -9.77
C LEU A 10 -0.03 30.46 -8.73
N VAL A 11 -0.03 30.99 -7.50
CA VAL A 11 0.75 30.44 -6.39
C VAL A 11 0.17 29.07 -5.97
N CYS A 12 -1.16 28.95 -5.87
CA CYS A 12 -1.81 27.67 -5.58
C CYS A 12 -1.54 26.61 -6.65
N ILE A 13 -1.57 26.97 -7.94
CA ILE A 13 -1.27 26.06 -9.07
C ILE A 13 0.20 25.61 -9.06
N ASN A 14 1.14 26.49 -8.73
CA ASN A 14 2.56 26.15 -8.61
C ASN A 14 2.86 25.25 -7.39
N ILE A 15 2.18 25.45 -6.25
CA ILE A 15 2.32 24.59 -5.07
C ILE A 15 1.81 23.17 -5.36
N GLN A 16 0.68 23.03 -6.09
CA GLN A 16 0.14 21.71 -6.44
C GLN A 16 1.08 20.89 -7.35
N SER A 17 1.91 21.55 -8.15
CA SER A 17 2.87 20.87 -9.04
C SER A 17 4.06 20.28 -8.27
N SER A 18 4.41 20.84 -7.11
CA SER A 18 5.47 20.34 -6.22
C SER A 18 5.00 19.12 -5.40
N PHE A 19 3.72 19.11 -4.98
CA PHE A 19 3.14 18.05 -4.15
C PHE A 19 3.12 16.67 -4.83
N LYS A 20 3.04 16.62 -6.17
CA LYS A 20 3.01 15.36 -6.92
C LYS A 20 4.35 14.60 -6.85
N GLY A 21 5.45 15.33 -6.67
CA GLY A 21 6.79 14.76 -6.46
C GLY A 21 6.96 14.19 -5.04
N GLU A 22 6.45 14.90 -4.03
CA GLU A 22 6.53 14.45 -2.63
C GLU A 22 5.79 13.12 -2.39
N VAL A 23 4.58 12.97 -2.94
CA VAL A 23 3.80 11.72 -2.78
C VAL A 23 4.46 10.55 -3.49
N ALA A 24 5.11 10.77 -4.64
CA ALA A 24 5.86 9.73 -5.33
C ALA A 24 7.06 9.25 -4.49
N VAL A 25 7.81 10.18 -3.89
CA VAL A 25 8.92 9.86 -2.98
C VAL A 25 8.42 9.12 -1.74
N LEU A 26 7.31 9.55 -1.15
CA LEU A 26 6.68 8.90 -0.01
C LEU A 26 6.23 7.47 -0.34
N ASN A 27 5.67 7.23 -1.53
CA ASN A 27 5.29 5.90 -1.99
C ASN A 27 6.51 5.00 -2.18
N THR A 28 7.58 5.50 -2.79
CA THR A 28 8.84 4.76 -2.92
C THR A 28 9.45 4.45 -1.55
N LEU A 29 9.40 5.41 -0.61
CA LEU A 29 9.87 5.21 0.75
C LEU A 29 9.03 4.16 1.48
N LEU A 30 7.70 4.19 1.32
CA LEU A 30 6.80 3.19 1.89
C LEU A 30 7.12 1.78 1.36
N LEU A 31 7.29 1.63 0.04
CA LEU A 31 7.71 0.37 -0.58
C LEU A 31 9.05 -0.13 0.00
N LEU A 32 10.04 0.75 0.15
CA LEU A 32 11.34 0.40 0.73
C LEU A 32 11.22 -0.02 2.21
N THR A 33 10.36 0.65 2.99
CA THR A 33 10.13 0.34 4.41
C THR A 33 9.37 -0.96 4.63
N ALA A 34 8.56 -1.38 3.66
CA ALA A 34 7.92 -2.69 3.68
C ALA A 34 8.89 -3.80 3.27
N ALA A 35 9.83 -3.52 2.36
CA ALA A 35 10.83 -4.49 1.89
C ALA A 35 12.01 -4.69 2.85
N ARG A 36 12.42 -3.65 3.58
CA ARG A 36 13.57 -3.66 4.49
C ARG A 36 13.09 -3.36 5.91
N LYS A 37 13.85 -3.77 6.92
CA LYS A 37 13.65 -3.36 8.32
C LYS A 37 14.04 -1.88 8.52
N ALA A 38 13.42 -0.99 7.75
CA ALA A 38 13.69 0.45 7.78
C ALA A 38 12.92 1.08 8.94
N ASN A 39 13.54 2.02 9.65
CA ASN A 39 13.02 2.57 10.91
C ASN A 39 11.84 3.54 10.75
N TYR A 40 11.31 3.75 9.55
CA TYR A 40 10.15 4.62 9.35
C TYR A 40 8.87 3.86 9.66
N SER A 41 7.95 4.50 10.40
CA SER A 41 6.62 3.95 10.66
C SER A 41 5.76 4.05 9.40
N VAL A 42 4.96 3.03 9.14
CA VAL A 42 3.99 3.04 8.03
C VAL A 42 2.94 4.13 8.25
N THR A 43 2.52 4.32 9.50
CA THR A 43 1.52 5.31 9.91
C THR A 43 1.96 6.74 9.64
N ASP A 44 3.20 7.12 9.93
CA ASP A 44 3.67 8.48 9.67
C ASP A 44 3.78 8.76 8.17
N LEU A 45 4.18 7.75 7.38
CA LEU A 45 4.23 7.88 5.93
C LEU A 45 2.83 8.05 5.34
N CYS A 46 1.85 7.26 5.79
CA CYS A 46 0.47 7.42 5.38
C CYS A 46 -0.14 8.74 5.85
N ALA A 47 0.20 9.23 7.06
CA ALA A 47 -0.21 10.54 7.54
C ALA A 47 0.34 11.69 6.68
N ARG A 48 1.53 11.50 6.07
CA ARG A 48 2.12 12.43 5.10
C ARG A 48 1.56 12.29 3.68
N GLY A 49 0.62 11.37 3.45
CA GLY A 49 -0.03 11.16 2.16
C GLY A 49 0.51 9.98 1.34
N ALA A 50 1.35 9.12 1.92
CA ALA A 50 1.72 7.86 1.26
C ALA A 50 0.50 6.96 1.09
N GLN A 51 0.38 6.34 -0.07
CA GLN A 51 -0.73 5.45 -0.37
C GLN A 51 -0.38 4.03 0.03
N ALA A 52 -1.16 3.41 0.92
CA ALA A 52 -0.96 2.03 1.37
C ALA A 52 -1.01 1.00 0.21
N ASN A 53 -1.77 1.33 -0.83
CA ASN A 53 -1.94 0.54 -2.06
C ASN A 53 -1.07 1.04 -3.23
N CYS A 54 -0.03 1.83 -2.94
CA CYS A 54 0.93 2.22 -3.96
C CYS A 54 1.58 0.99 -4.57
N VAL A 55 2.00 1.09 -5.82
CA VAL A 55 2.64 -0.01 -6.54
C VAL A 55 4.00 0.44 -7.04
N ASP A 56 4.98 -0.47 -6.99
CA ASP A 56 6.26 -0.22 -7.64
C ASP A 56 6.10 -0.22 -9.17
N SER A 57 6.89 0.63 -9.83
CA SER A 57 6.88 0.81 -11.28
C SER A 57 7.28 -0.45 -12.04
N LYS A 58 8.10 -1.33 -11.43
CA LYS A 58 8.66 -2.50 -12.11
C LYS A 58 7.70 -3.69 -12.08
N ASN A 59 7.25 -4.07 -10.89
CA ASN A 59 6.53 -5.33 -10.69
C ASN A 59 5.08 -5.14 -10.25
N ARG A 60 4.58 -3.89 -10.22
CA ARG A 60 3.30 -3.54 -9.60
C ARG A 60 3.14 -4.12 -8.18
N THR A 61 4.23 -4.29 -7.46
CA THR A 61 4.20 -4.84 -6.10
C THR A 61 3.77 -3.76 -5.13
N THR A 62 2.83 -4.09 -4.26
CA THR A 62 2.40 -3.20 -3.18
C THR A 62 3.33 -3.30 -1.98
N PRO A 63 3.33 -2.32 -1.05
CA PRO A 63 4.00 -2.44 0.24
C PRO A 63 3.66 -3.77 0.93
N LEU A 64 2.40 -4.18 0.83
CA LEU A 64 1.90 -5.40 1.44
C LEU A 64 2.54 -6.67 0.83
N HIS A 65 2.78 -6.71 -0.49
CA HIS A 65 3.55 -7.78 -1.13
C HIS A 65 4.99 -7.87 -0.60
N LEU A 66 5.63 -6.71 -0.41
CA LEU A 66 7.01 -6.64 0.06
C LEU A 66 7.11 -7.06 1.53
N ALA A 67 6.17 -6.64 2.37
CA ALA A 67 6.10 -7.05 3.78
C ALA A 67 5.83 -8.55 3.92
N ALA A 68 4.97 -9.11 3.07
CA ALA A 68 4.69 -10.55 3.02
C ALA A 68 5.92 -11.36 2.58
N ARG A 69 6.64 -10.91 1.55
CA ARG A 69 7.89 -11.55 1.10
C ARG A 69 9.00 -11.47 2.15
N ALA A 70 9.06 -10.36 2.90
CA ALA A 70 10.02 -10.15 3.98
C ALA A 70 9.60 -10.83 5.31
N VAL A 71 8.41 -11.43 5.37
CA VAL A 71 7.84 -12.10 6.57
C VAL A 71 7.84 -11.18 7.79
N GLN A 72 7.32 -9.96 7.62
CA GLN A 72 7.24 -8.93 8.66
C GLN A 72 5.79 -8.77 9.17
N PRO A 73 5.31 -9.60 10.12
CA PRO A 73 3.91 -9.57 10.59
C PRO A 73 3.49 -8.22 11.17
N GLU A 74 4.39 -7.52 11.87
CA GLU A 74 4.12 -6.20 12.44
C GLU A 74 3.82 -5.19 11.34
N ARG A 75 4.62 -5.18 10.26
CA ARG A 75 4.41 -4.28 9.12
C ARG A 75 3.17 -4.62 8.32
N ILE A 76 2.83 -5.90 8.22
CA ILE A 76 1.59 -6.34 7.59
C ILE A 76 0.39 -5.77 8.36
N LYS A 77 0.40 -5.85 9.70
CA LYS A 77 -0.65 -5.24 10.53
C LYS A 77 -0.74 -3.73 10.33
N GLU A 78 0.38 -3.01 10.42
CA GLU A 78 0.40 -1.56 10.22
C GLU A 78 -0.13 -1.15 8.83
N LEU A 79 0.21 -1.90 7.78
CA LEU A 79 -0.28 -1.65 6.42
C LEU A 79 -1.77 -1.93 6.28
N LEU A 80 -2.27 -3.01 6.89
CA LEU A 80 -3.72 -3.32 6.89
C LEU A 80 -4.51 -2.29 7.68
N ASP A 81 -4.00 -1.85 8.83
CA ASP A 81 -4.58 -0.77 9.63
C ASP A 81 -4.60 0.55 8.85
N ALA A 82 -3.59 0.77 8.00
CA ALA A 82 -3.53 1.90 7.06
C ALA A 82 -4.42 1.74 5.81
N GLY A 83 -5.22 0.66 5.71
CA GLY A 83 -6.15 0.42 4.61
C GLY A 83 -5.54 -0.22 3.37
N ALA A 84 -4.41 -0.93 3.50
CA ALA A 84 -3.87 -1.72 2.40
C ALA A 84 -4.82 -2.87 2.01
N ASP A 85 -4.99 -3.11 0.72
CA ASP A 85 -5.82 -4.18 0.17
C ASP A 85 -5.03 -5.50 0.12
N PRO A 86 -5.40 -6.52 0.92
CA PRO A 86 -4.76 -7.84 0.91
C PRO A 86 -5.01 -8.63 -0.38
N LEU A 87 -6.05 -8.29 -1.14
CA LEU A 87 -6.46 -8.99 -2.36
C LEU A 87 -5.85 -8.39 -3.62
N GLN A 88 -5.19 -7.24 -3.52
CA GLN A 88 -4.53 -6.63 -4.65
C GLN A 88 -3.46 -7.58 -5.21
N LYS A 89 -3.47 -7.75 -6.52
CA LYS A 89 -2.54 -8.59 -7.26
C LYS A 89 -1.43 -7.74 -7.86
N ASP A 90 -0.22 -8.27 -7.90
CA ASP A 90 0.89 -7.63 -8.59
C ASP A 90 0.91 -7.94 -10.10
N CYS A 91 2.04 -7.68 -10.79
CA CYS A 91 2.17 -7.97 -12.22
C CYS A 91 2.11 -9.45 -12.60
N GLU A 92 2.49 -10.35 -11.68
CA GLU A 92 2.45 -11.81 -11.88
C GLU A 92 1.08 -12.40 -11.53
N GLY A 93 0.15 -11.58 -11.01
CA GLY A 93 -1.21 -11.98 -10.69
C GLY A 93 -1.35 -12.66 -9.33
N TYR A 94 -0.30 -12.69 -8.51
CA TYR A 94 -0.41 -13.21 -7.15
C TYR A 94 -0.71 -12.10 -6.14
N THR A 95 -1.36 -12.49 -5.06
CA THR A 95 -1.62 -11.64 -3.88
C THR A 95 -0.39 -11.57 -2.96
N ALA A 96 -0.45 -10.68 -1.97
CA ALA A 96 0.59 -10.57 -0.96
C ALA A 96 0.83 -11.91 -0.23
N LEU A 97 -0.24 -12.63 0.14
CA LEU A 97 -0.14 -13.94 0.81
C LEU A 97 0.59 -14.99 -0.04
N GLN A 98 0.33 -15.01 -1.34
CA GLN A 98 0.97 -15.95 -2.26
C GLN A 98 2.46 -15.64 -2.49
N ARG A 99 2.93 -14.45 -2.08
CA ARG A 99 4.36 -14.09 -2.12
C ARG A 99 5.14 -14.49 -0.87
N ILE A 100 4.48 -15.03 0.13
CA ILE A 100 5.13 -15.51 1.35
C ILE A 100 5.95 -16.77 0.99
N PRO A 101 7.24 -16.85 1.39
CA PRO A 101 8.02 -18.04 1.18
C PRO A 101 7.40 -19.24 1.92
N SER A 102 7.14 -20.32 1.19
CA SER A 102 6.53 -21.55 1.70
C SER A 102 7.40 -22.31 2.72
N SER A 103 8.67 -21.92 2.86
CA SER A 103 9.63 -22.56 3.76
C SER A 103 9.52 -22.11 5.23
N LEU A 104 8.68 -21.13 5.57
CA LEU A 104 8.58 -20.61 6.95
C LEU A 104 7.28 -21.03 7.66
N PRO A 105 7.36 -21.52 8.92
CA PRO A 105 6.19 -21.78 9.77
C PRO A 105 5.33 -20.52 10.01
N ALA A 106 5.97 -19.34 9.99
CA ALA A 106 5.28 -18.05 10.09
C ALA A 106 4.31 -17.79 8.92
N ALA A 107 4.48 -18.47 7.78
CA ALA A 107 3.55 -18.40 6.66
C ALA A 107 2.16 -18.91 7.04
N HIS A 108 2.06 -19.93 7.91
CA HIS A 108 0.77 -20.44 8.40
C HIS A 108 0.06 -19.40 9.26
N ALA A 109 0.77 -18.75 10.19
CA ALA A 109 0.19 -17.73 11.06
C ALA A 109 -0.28 -16.50 10.26
N LEU A 110 0.52 -16.04 9.29
CA LEU A 110 0.15 -14.97 8.37
C LEU A 110 -1.02 -15.36 7.48
N ALA A 111 -1.06 -16.62 7.02
CA ALA A 111 -2.18 -17.14 6.23
C ALA A 111 -3.48 -17.16 7.05
N HIS A 112 -3.45 -17.58 8.31
CA HIS A 112 -4.62 -17.51 9.19
C HIS A 112 -5.08 -16.07 9.42
N MET A 113 -4.14 -15.14 9.63
CA MET A 113 -4.43 -13.71 9.76
C MET A 113 -5.10 -13.17 8.48
N TYR A 114 -4.55 -13.47 7.31
CA TYR A 114 -5.13 -13.08 6.02
C TYR A 114 -6.48 -13.74 5.73
N ILE A 115 -6.66 -15.02 6.05
CA ILE A 115 -7.92 -15.72 5.85
C ILE A 115 -9.00 -15.02 6.65
N SER A 116 -8.74 -14.66 7.91
CA SER A 116 -9.72 -13.93 8.72
C SER A 116 -10.14 -12.58 8.10
N VAL A 117 -9.18 -11.83 7.55
CA VAL A 117 -9.44 -10.55 6.86
C VAL A 117 -10.16 -10.75 5.52
N ALA A 118 -9.72 -11.72 4.72
CA ALA A 118 -10.30 -12.03 3.42
C ALA A 118 -11.70 -12.65 3.52
N THR A 119 -12.02 -13.40 4.58
CA THR A 119 -13.36 -13.96 4.80
C THR A 119 -14.40 -12.89 5.10
N GLU A 120 -14.00 -11.79 5.75
CA GLU A 120 -14.89 -10.66 6.01
C GLU A 120 -15.14 -9.84 4.73
N GLU A 121 -14.14 -9.64 3.89
CA GLU A 121 -14.30 -8.94 2.60
C GLU A 121 -15.05 -9.80 1.54
N ARG A 122 -14.95 -11.14 1.60
CA ARG A 122 -15.75 -12.03 0.73
C ARG A 122 -17.25 -11.98 1.02
N LYS A 123 -17.68 -11.56 2.22
CA LYS A 123 -19.10 -11.34 2.54
C LYS A 123 -19.66 -10.06 1.90
N LYS A 124 -18.82 -9.05 1.61
CA LYS A 124 -19.22 -7.79 0.96
C LYS A 124 -19.28 -7.84 -0.56
N SER A 125 -18.72 -8.87 -1.20
CA SER A 125 -18.76 -9.05 -2.65
C SER A 125 -19.76 -10.16 -3.03
N PRO A 126 -21.06 -9.85 -3.22
CA PRO A 126 -21.96 -10.80 -3.84
C PRO A 126 -21.43 -11.06 -5.24
N LYS A 127 -21.22 -12.35 -5.52
CA LYS A 127 -20.90 -12.92 -6.83
C LYS A 127 -21.63 -12.13 -7.93
N LYS A 128 -20.89 -11.36 -8.74
CA LYS A 128 -21.41 -11.05 -10.07
C LYS A 128 -21.40 -12.37 -10.83
N GLY A 129 -22.62 -12.84 -11.12
CA GLY A 129 -22.88 -14.08 -11.80
C GLY A 129 -22.08 -14.19 -13.09
N SER A 130 -21.44 -15.33 -13.26
CA SER A 130 -21.12 -15.87 -14.57
C SER A 130 -22.44 -16.38 -15.17
N SER A 131 -23.00 -15.61 -16.10
CA SER A 131 -23.83 -16.14 -17.19
C SER A 131 -22.94 -16.71 -18.27
#